data_AF-A0A914R6H5-F1
#
_entry.id   AF-A0A914R6H5-F1
#
_cell.length_a   1.000
_cell.length_b   1.000
_cell.length_c   1.000
_cell.angle_alpha   90.00
_cell.angle_beta   90.00
_cell.angle_gamma   90.00
#
_symmetry.space_group_name_H-M   'P 1'
#
loop_
_entity.id
_entity.type
_entity.pdbx_description
1 polymer ?
#
loop_
_entity_poly.entity_id
_entity_poly.type
_entity_poly.pdbx_seq_one_letter_code
_entity_poly.pdbx_strand_id
1 'polypeptide(L)'
;QKAFARLCYWDYLNGASQHICEPARLKPFCSMQLEETYTNRDFISAALAASDSLFRTKVDPYLLFNRRIGNMYTPSLYAQLVALFHRWDNVASITSGSGT
;
A
#
# COMPACT_ATOMS: atom_id res chain seq x y z
N GLN A 1 -0.09 -6.18 -0.06
CA GLN A 1 0.82 -5.66 -1.10
C GLN A 1 0.15 -5.58 -2.47
N LYS A 2 -0.25 -6.70 -3.12
CA LYS A 2 -0.87 -6.69 -4.46
C LYS A 2 -2.10 -5.77 -4.60
N ALA A 3 -3.00 -5.77 -3.61
CA ALA A 3 -4.17 -4.89 -3.61
C ALA A 3 -3.78 -3.40 -3.64
N PHE A 4 -2.79 -3.02 -2.85
CA PHE A 4 -2.28 -1.64 -2.82
C PHE A 4 -1.57 -1.25 -4.13
N ALA A 5 -0.82 -2.17 -4.73
CA ALA A 5 -0.21 -1.97 -6.05
C ALA A 5 -1.26 -1.68 -7.14
N ARG A 6 -2.41 -2.37 -7.09
CA ARG A 6 -3.53 -2.09 -8.02
C ARG A 6 -4.14 -0.73 -7.79
N LEU A 7 -4.29 -0.27 -6.55
CA LEU A 7 -4.73 1.09 -6.26
C LEU A 7 -3.78 2.13 -6.86
N CYS A 8 -2.46 1.93 -6.73
CA CYS A 8 -1.47 2.82 -7.36
C CYS A 8 -1.58 2.81 -8.89
N TYR A 9 -1.88 1.66 -9.51
CA TYR A 9 -2.13 1.59 -10.94
C TYR A 9 -3.40 2.36 -11.36
N TRP A 10 -4.47 2.28 -10.58
CA TRP A 10 -5.68 3.08 -10.82
C TRP A 10 -5.42 4.58 -10.67
N ASP A 11 -4.64 4.99 -9.67
CA ASP A 11 -4.22 6.39 -9.51
C ASP A 11 -3.42 6.86 -10.75
N TYR A 12 -2.53 6.01 -11.25
CA TYR A 12 -1.76 6.27 -12.46
C TYR A 12 -2.65 6.46 -13.71
N LEU A 13 -3.63 5.58 -13.92
CA LEU A 13 -4.59 5.70 -15.04
C LEU A 13 -5.44 6.98 -14.96
N ASN A 14 -5.78 7.43 -13.75
CA ASN A 14 -6.54 8.66 -13.52
C ASN A 14 -5.66 9.93 -13.56
N GLY A 15 -4.37 9.81 -13.87
CA GLY A 15 -3.43 10.94 -13.91
C GLY A 15 -2.91 11.39 -12.55
N ALA A 16 -3.33 10.75 -11.46
CA ALA A 16 -2.87 11.04 -10.10
C ALA A 16 -1.56 10.27 -9.78
N SER A 17 -0.51 10.45 -10.60
CA SER A 17 0.73 9.65 -10.47
C SER A 17 1.84 10.31 -9.63
N GLN A 18 1.61 11.53 -9.13
CA GLN A 18 2.60 12.35 -8.42
C GLN A 18 3.20 11.71 -7.17
N HIS A 19 2.47 10.82 -6.49
CA HIS A 19 2.92 10.14 -5.28
C HIS A 19 3.63 8.81 -5.56
N ILE A 20 3.56 8.30 -6.79
CA ILE A 20 4.14 7.02 -7.17
C ILE A 20 5.63 7.23 -7.45
N CYS A 21 6.48 6.37 -6.91
CA CYS A 21 7.94 6.54 -7.00
C CYS A 21 8.47 6.32 -8.43
N GLU A 22 7.89 5.35 -9.15
CA GLU A 22 8.34 4.96 -10.49
C GLU A 22 7.15 4.77 -11.48
N PRO A 23 6.41 5.84 -11.82
CA PRO A 23 5.22 5.73 -12.67
C PRO A 23 5.53 5.27 -14.10
N ALA A 24 6.76 5.50 -14.59
CA ALA A 24 7.20 5.08 -15.92
C ALA A 24 7.10 3.56 -16.15
N ARG A 25 7.20 2.74 -15.08
CA ARG A 25 7.05 1.28 -15.16
C ARG A 25 5.63 0.83 -15.52
N LEU A 26 4.63 1.69 -15.30
CA LEU A 26 3.22 1.38 -15.55
C LEU A 26 2.80 1.74 -16.98
N LYS A 27 3.59 2.55 -17.70
CA LYS A 27 3.31 3.01 -19.06
C LYS A 27 3.02 1.89 -20.07
N PRO A 28 3.73 0.73 -20.07
CA PRO A 28 3.44 -0.35 -21.00
C PRO A 28 2.06 -1.00 -20.78
N PHE A 29 1.47 -0.80 -19.60
CA PHE A 29 0.24 -1.46 -19.19
C PHE A 29 -1.00 -0.57 -19.30
N CYS A 30 -0.88 0.70 -19.75
CA CYS A 30 -2.01 1.63 -19.85
C CYS A 30 -3.18 1.13 -20.71
N SER A 31 -2.89 0.36 -21.76
CA SER A 31 -3.88 -0.12 -22.73
C SER A 31 -4.44 -1.50 -22.39
N MET A 32 -4.12 -2.02 -21.21
CA MET A 32 -4.53 -3.35 -20.74
C MET A 32 -6.01 -3.37 -20.37
N GLN A 33 -6.70 -4.46 -20.71
CA GLN A 33 -8.08 -4.65 -20.24
C GLN A 33 -8.11 -5.04 -18.76
N LEU A 34 -9.23 -4.79 -18.08
CA LEU A 34 -9.36 -5.06 -16.65
C LEU A 34 -9.07 -6.54 -16.32
N GLU A 35 -9.52 -7.44 -17.17
CA GLU A 35 -9.40 -8.89 -17.07
C GLU A 35 -7.92 -9.33 -17.08
N GLU A 36 -7.11 -8.69 -17.92
CA GLU A 36 -5.68 -8.98 -18.07
C GLU A 36 -4.89 -8.55 -16.82
N THR A 37 -5.35 -7.54 -16.08
CA THR A 37 -4.70 -7.10 -14.82
C THR A 37 -4.76 -8.16 -13.70
N TYR A 38 -5.64 -9.16 -13.81
CA TYR A 38 -5.74 -10.26 -12.85
C TYR A 38 -4.73 -11.38 -13.09
N THR A 39 -4.40 -11.63 -14.36
CA THR A 39 -3.60 -12.79 -14.79
C THR A 39 -2.18 -12.42 -15.18
N ASN A 40 -1.94 -11.17 -15.61
CA ASN A 40 -0.63 -10.73 -16.09
C ASN A 40 0.38 -10.58 -14.94
N ARG A 41 1.40 -11.45 -14.94
CA ARG A 41 2.45 -11.48 -13.92
C ARG A 41 3.44 -10.31 -14.05
N ASP A 42 3.71 -9.87 -15.27
CA ASP A 42 4.64 -8.77 -15.54
C ASP A 42 4.04 -7.45 -15.05
N PHE A 43 2.74 -7.26 -15.29
CA PHE A 43 1.97 -6.15 -14.74
C PHE A 43 2.04 -6.13 -13.20
N ILE A 44 1.74 -7.25 -12.53
CA ILE A 44 1.77 -7.30 -11.07
C ILE A 44 3.18 -7.00 -10.54
N SER A 45 4.22 -7.50 -11.20
CA SER A 45 5.61 -7.25 -10.81
C SER A 45 5.99 -5.78 -10.96
N ALA A 46 5.61 -5.15 -12.08
CA ALA A 46 5.82 -3.73 -12.32
C ALA A 46 5.04 -2.86 -11.31
N ALA A 47 3.78 -3.19 -11.04
CA ALA A 47 2.95 -2.47 -10.09
C ALA A 47 3.44 -2.60 -8.63
N LEU A 48 3.94 -3.78 -8.25
CA LEU A 48 4.57 -3.98 -6.94
C LEU A 48 5.82 -3.12 -6.79
N ALA A 49 6.67 -3.06 -7.82
CA ALA A 49 7.87 -2.22 -7.79
C ALA A 49 7.53 -0.72 -7.72
N ALA A 50 6.59 -0.25 -8.56
CA ALA A 50 6.19 1.16 -8.58
C ALA A 50 5.57 1.63 -7.25
N SER A 51 4.93 0.72 -6.51
CA SER A 51 4.24 1.01 -5.25
C SER A 51 5.03 0.67 -3.98
N ASP A 52 6.24 0.11 -4.08
CA ASP A 52 6.96 -0.46 -2.92
C ASP A 52 7.22 0.57 -1.80
N SER A 53 7.72 1.75 -2.16
CA SER A 53 7.99 2.84 -1.21
C SER A 53 6.72 3.28 -0.47
N LEU A 54 5.62 3.45 -1.19
CA LEU A 54 4.33 3.80 -0.62
C LEU A 54 3.75 2.67 0.24
N PHE A 55 3.94 1.42 -0.17
CA PHE A 55 3.49 0.27 0.59
C PHE A 55 4.21 0.20 1.94
N ARG A 56 5.53 0.38 1.95
CA ARG A 56 6.35 0.38 3.17
C ARG A 56 5.96 1.48 4.16
N THR A 57 5.50 2.62 3.65
CA THR A 57 5.12 3.77 4.49
C THR A 57 3.67 3.73 4.94
N LYS A 58 2.74 3.39 4.04
CA LYS A 58 1.29 3.52 4.27
C LYS A 58 0.59 2.22 4.67
N VAL A 59 1.20 1.06 4.48
CA VAL A 59 0.52 -0.23 4.69
C VAL A 59 1.30 -1.18 5.58
N ASP A 60 2.59 -1.37 5.28
CA ASP A 60 3.46 -2.33 5.96
C ASP A 60 3.41 -2.27 7.50
N PRO A 61 3.43 -1.07 8.14
CA PRO A 61 3.40 -0.97 9.59
C PRO A 61 2.13 -1.52 10.24
N TYR A 62 1.01 -1.47 9.52
CA TYR A 62 -0.31 -1.81 10.05
C TYR A 62 -0.64 -3.29 9.87
N LEU A 63 0.22 -4.04 9.18
CA LEU A 63 0.06 -5.49 8.96
C LEU A 63 0.61 -6.35 10.11
N LEU A 64 1.01 -5.75 11.23
CA LEU A 64 1.61 -6.44 12.38
C LEU A 64 0.81 -7.66 12.83
N PHE A 65 -0.50 -7.48 13.05
CA PHE A 65 -1.38 -8.56 13.51
C PHE A 65 -1.50 -9.67 12.47
N ASN A 66 -1.74 -9.34 11.21
CA ASN A 66 -1.87 -10.34 10.15
C ASN A 66 -0.58 -11.14 9.93
N ARG A 67 0.59 -10.54 10.18
CA ARG A 67 1.89 -11.24 10.10
C ARG A 67 2.14 -12.18 11.25
N ARG A 68 1.69 -11.83 12.46
CA ARG A 68 1.96 -12.60 13.69
C ARG A 68 0.89 -13.63 14.01
N ILE A 69 -0.38 -13.29 13.75
CA ILE A 69 -1.56 -14.08 14.11
C ILE A 69 -2.13 -14.81 12.89
N GLY A 70 -1.88 -14.27 11.68
CA GLY A 70 -2.47 -14.79 10.45
C GLY A 70 -3.82 -14.14 10.12
N ASN A 71 -4.61 -14.82 9.29
CA ASN A 71 -5.94 -14.34 8.92
C ASN A 71 -6.93 -14.58 10.07
N MET A 72 -7.48 -13.50 10.61
CA MET A 72 -8.50 -13.55 11.66
C MET A 72 -9.93 -13.61 11.10
N TYR A 73 -10.11 -13.61 9.77
CA TYR A 73 -11.39 -13.41 9.06
C TYR A 73 -11.95 -12.00 9.26
N THR A 74 -13.20 -11.87 9.70
CA THR A 74 -13.92 -10.60 9.86
C THR A 74 -13.15 -9.55 10.69
N PRO A 75 -12.46 -9.90 11.78
CA PRO A 75 -11.64 -8.97 12.58
C PRO A 75 -10.34 -8.49 11.92
N SER A 76 -9.86 -9.13 10.83
CA SER A 76 -8.56 -8.81 10.22
C SER A 76 -8.41 -7.33 9.85
N LEU A 77 -9.50 -6.72 9.35
CA LEU A 77 -9.52 -5.29 9.01
C LEU A 77 -9.41 -4.42 10.26
N TYR A 78 -10.19 -4.73 11.30
CA TYR A 78 -10.19 -3.96 12.54
C TYR A 78 -8.88 -4.08 13.31
N ALA A 79 -8.21 -5.22 13.25
CA ALA A 79 -6.89 -5.36 13.84
C ALA A 79 -5.85 -4.45 13.18
N GLN A 80 -5.90 -4.26 11.86
CA GLN A 80 -5.05 -3.30 11.15
C GLN A 80 -5.36 -1.85 11.58
N LEU A 81 -6.64 -1.54 11.83
CA LEU A 81 -7.06 -0.24 12.36
C LEU A 81 -6.53 0.00 13.78
N VAL A 82 -6.54 -1.02 14.64
CA VAL A 82 -5.92 -0.92 15.98
C VAL A 82 -4.41 -0.68 15.86
N ALA A 83 -3.72 -1.35 14.93
CA ALA A 83 -2.30 -1.10 14.67
C ALA A 83 -2.05 0.34 14.18
N LEU A 84 -2.99 0.92 13.42
CA LEU A 84 -2.96 2.32 13.00
C LEU A 84 -3.02 3.27 14.19
N PHE A 85 -4.01 3.13 15.06
CA PHE A 85 -4.14 3.99 16.25
C PHE A 85 -2.94 3.87 17.19
N HIS A 86 -2.49 2.64 17.46
CA HIS A 86 -1.30 2.42 18.26
C HIS A 86 -0.07 3.16 17.71
N ARG A 87 0.13 3.15 16.39
CA ARG A 87 1.24 3.87 15.78
C ARG A 87 1.05 5.39 15.80
N TRP A 88 -0.18 5.89 15.68
CA TRP A 88 -0.47 7.31 15.77
C TRP A 88 -0.10 7.85 17.16
N ASP A 89 -0.54 7.20 18.22
CA ASP A 89 -0.27 7.64 19.60
C ASP A 89 1.24 7.72 19.89
N ASN A 90 2.01 6.75 19.38
CA ASN A 90 3.48 6.76 19.49
C ASN A 90 4.14 7.91 18.72
N VAL A 91 3.58 8.34 17.57
CA VAL A 91 4.10 9.50 16.83
C VAL A 91 3.72 10.81 17.54
N ALA A 92 2.52 10.88 18.12
CA ALA A 92 2.06 12.04 18.87
C ALA A 92 2.91 12.28 20.13
N SER A 93 3.28 11.22 20.86
CA SER A 93 4.12 11.32 22.05
C SER A 93 5.58 11.72 21.77
N ILE A 94 6.12 11.35 20.60
CA ILE A 94 7.45 11.80 20.15
C ILE A 94 7.43 13.28 19.78
N THR A 95 6.34 13.74 19.15
CA THR A 95 6.21 15.13 18.67
C THR A 95 5.97 16.12 19.82
N SER A 96 5.35 15.67 20.93
CA SER A 96 5.18 16.48 22.14
C SER A 96 6.42 16.52 23.05
N GLY A 97 7.41 15.64 22.83
CA GLY A 97 8.61 15.51 23.67
C GLY A 97 9.87 16.23 23.18
N SER A 98 9.85 16.89 22.00
CA SER A 98 11.03 17.58 21.44
C SER A 98 11.07 19.10 21.72
N GLY A 99 10.21 19.58 22.61
CA GLY A 99 10.12 21.00 23.01
C GLY A 99 10.50 21.24 24.46
N THR A 100 11.73 20.91 24.86
CA THR A 100 12.40 21.46 26.06
C THR A 100 13.89 21.56 25.81
#